data_AF-A0A7H4LV52-F1
#
_entry.id   AF-A0A7H4LV52-F1
#
_cell.length_a   1.000
_cell.length_b   1.000
_cell.length_c   1.000
_cell.angle_alpha   90.00
_cell.angle_beta   90.00
_cell.angle_gamma   90.00
#
_symmetry.space_group_name_H-M   'P 1'
#
loop_
_entity.id
_entity.type
_entity.pdbx_description
1 polymer ?
#
loop_
_entity_poly.entity_id
_entity_poly.type
_entity_poly.pdbx_seq_one_letter_code
_entity_poly.pdbx_strand_id
1 'polypeptide(L)' 'MIQRPIPGWQTTLEQRGFTGCARHFIECVQNQTVPETSGEQALLAQRVIEKLWREAMSE' A
#
# COMPACT_ATOMS: atom_id res chain seq x y z
N MET A 1 14.71 -13.40 9.58
CA MET A 1 14.07 -14.04 8.42
C MET A 1 15.10 -14.18 7.31
N ILE A 2 15.23 -15.36 6.69
CA ILE A 2 16.05 -15.52 5.48
C ILE A 2 15.17 -15.13 4.29
N GLN A 3 15.51 -14.05 3.60
CA GLN A 3 14.81 -13.64 2.38
C GLN A 3 15.14 -14.64 1.26
N ARG A 4 14.12 -15.32 0.73
CA ARG A 4 14.31 -16.24 -0.40
C ARG A 4 14.47 -15.43 -1.69
N PRO A 5 15.28 -15.91 -2.65
CA PRO A 5 15.36 -15.27 -3.95
C PRO A 5 14.00 -15.28 -4.63
N ILE A 6 13.73 -14.23 -5.38
CA ILE A 6 12.51 -14.08 -6.16
C ILE A 6 12.49 -15.15 -7.26
N PRO A 7 11.38 -15.86 -7.49
CA PRO A 7 11.28 -16.80 -8.60
C PRO A 7 11.53 -16.12 -9.94
N GLY A 8 12.37 -16.73 -10.80
CA GLY A 8 12.75 -16.14 -12.09
C GLY A 8 11.60 -15.95 -13.08
N TRP A 9 10.47 -16.63 -12.87
CA TRP A 9 9.25 -16.48 -13.66
C TRP A 9 8.30 -15.39 -13.13
N GLN A 10 8.56 -14.82 -11.96
CA GLN A 10 7.69 -13.81 -11.37
C GLN A 10 7.98 -12.46 -12.03
N THR A 11 6.94 -11.78 -12.49
CA THR A 11 7.10 -10.46 -13.13
C THR A 11 7.49 -9.40 -12.11
N THR A 12 8.16 -8.33 -12.56
CA THR A 12 8.48 -7.18 -11.68
C THR A 12 7.23 -6.53 -11.09
N LEU A 13 6.10 -6.52 -11.81
CA LEU A 13 4.84 -5.96 -11.32
C LEU A 13 4.26 -6.77 -10.16
N GLU A 14 4.32 -8.10 -10.24
CA GLU A 14 3.89 -8.98 -9.14
C GLU A 14 4.82 -8.85 -7.93
N GLN A 15 6.13 -8.79 -8.14
CA GLN A 15 7.12 -8.60 -7.07
C GLN A 15 6.92 -7.30 -6.29
N ARG A 16 6.51 -6.23 -6.99
CA ARG A 16 6.26 -4.91 -6.41
C ARG A 16 4.83 -4.74 -5.87
N GLY A 17 3.99 -5.78 -5.97
CA GLY A 17 2.63 -5.77 -5.45
C GLY A 17 1.59 -5.09 -6.33
N PHE A 18 1.94 -4.61 -7.53
CA PHE A 18 0.98 -3.93 -8.42
C PHE A 18 -0.17 -4.84 -8.83
N THR A 19 0.15 -6.06 -9.27
CA THR A 19 -0.85 -7.05 -9.71
C THR A 19 -1.80 -7.43 -8.57
N GLY A 20 -1.28 -7.59 -7.36
CA GLY A 20 -2.08 -7.88 -6.17
C GLY A 20 -2.98 -6.72 -5.79
N CYS A 21 -2.46 -5.49 -5.77
CA CYS A 21 -3.21 -4.28 -5.46
C CYS A 21 -4.38 -4.06 -6.43
N ALA A 22 -4.14 -4.20 -7.74
CA ALA A 22 -5.18 -4.06 -8.75
C ALA A 22 -6.28 -5.14 -8.61
N ARG A 23 -5.88 -6.39 -8.36
CA ARG A 23 -6.81 -7.50 -8.16
C ARG A 23 -7.68 -7.29 -6.92
N HIS A 24 -7.07 -6.95 -5.80
CA HIS A 24 -7.76 -6.64 -4.55
C HIS A 24 -8.80 -5.54 -4.72
N PHE A 25 -8.45 -4.46 -5.42
CA PHE A 25 -9.41 -3.39 -5.74
C PHE A 25 -10.63 -3.91 -6.50
N ILE A 26 -10.43 -4.72 -7.55
CA ILE A 26 -11.52 -5.31 -8.34
C ILE A 26 -12.39 -6.22 -7.48
N GLU A 27 -11.77 -7.07 -6.65
CA GLU A 27 -12.47 -8.00 -5.76
C GLU A 27 -13.32 -7.25 -4.72
N CYS A 28 -12.82 -6.15 -4.15
CA CYS A 28 -13.60 -5.31 -3.24
C CYS A 28 -14.82 -4.69 -3.93
N VAL A 29 -14.67 -4.21 -5.16
CA VAL A 29 -15.80 -3.67 -5.94
C VAL A 29 -16.85 -4.75 -6.21
N GLN A 30 -16.42 -5.93 -6.66
CA GLN A 30 -17.32 -7.04 -6.98
C GLN A 30 -18.08 -7.56 -5.74
N ASN A 31 -17.39 -7.66 -4.61
CA ASN A 31 -17.95 -8.23 -3.38
C ASN A 31 -18.57 -7.17 -2.46
N GLN A 32 -18.57 -5.90 -2.87
CA GLN A 32 -19.05 -4.77 -2.06
C GLN A 32 -18.38 -4.71 -0.68
N THR A 33 -17.07 -4.99 -0.63
CA THR A 33 -16.28 -4.91 0.60
C THR A 33 -15.41 -3.66 0.62
N VAL A 34 -15.05 -3.22 1.82
CA VAL A 34 -14.18 -2.06 2.03
C VAL A 34 -12.73 -2.49 1.75
N PRO A 35 -11.98 -1.82 0.86
CA PRO A 35 -10.58 -2.13 0.63
C PRO A 35 -9.72 -1.88 1.87
N GLU A 36 -8.71 -2.73 2.09
CA GLU A 36 -7.69 -2.59 3.14
C GLU A 36 -7.14 -1.16 3.29
N THR A 37 -6.83 -0.49 2.17
CA THR A 37 -6.37 0.90 2.17
C THR A 37 -7.49 1.84 1.71
N SER A 38 -8.39 2.18 2.62
CA SER A 38 -9.48 3.14 2.39
C SER A 38 -9.80 3.92 3.67
N GLY A 39 -10.57 5.01 3.54
CA GLY A 39 -10.95 5.86 4.68
C GLY A 39 -9.75 6.35 5.48
N GLU A 40 -9.76 6.07 6.78
CA GLU A 40 -8.68 6.46 7.70
C GLU A 40 -7.33 5.84 7.35
N GLN A 41 -7.30 4.59 6.86
CA GLN A 41 -6.04 3.96 6.44
C GLN A 41 -5.41 4.66 5.24
N ALA A 42 -6.21 5.23 4.33
CA ALA A 42 -5.69 5.97 3.20
C ALA A 42 -5.02 7.30 3.60
N LEU A 43 -5.37 7.86 4.76
CA LEU A 43 -4.85 9.15 5.25
C LEU A 43 -3.81 9.00 6.36
N LEU A 44 -3.66 7.81 6.94
CA LEU A 44 -2.84 7.58 8.13
C LEU A 44 -1.40 8.07 7.93
N ALA A 45 -0.72 7.56 6.90
CA ALA A 45 0.65 7.92 6.62
C ALA A 45 0.79 9.41 6.28
N GLN A 46 -0.12 9.95 5.47
CA GLN A 46 -0.10 11.37 5.09
C GLN A 46 -0.16 12.27 6.33
N ARG A 47 -1.09 12.02 7.26
CA ARG A 47 -1.23 12.82 8.49
C ARG A 47 0.01 12.78 9.36
N VAL A 48 0.66 11.61 9.46
CA VAL A 48 1.93 11.47 10.20
C VAL A 48 3.02 12.32 9.55
N ILE A 49 3.18 12.24 8.23
CA ILE A 49 4.18 13.03 7.50
C ILE A 49 3.91 14.53 7.62
N GLU A 50 2.65 14.96 7.48
CA GLU A 50 2.28 16.37 7.64
C GLU A 50 2.59 16.90 9.05
N LYS A 51 2.38 16.09 10.08
CA LYS A 51 2.73 16.46 11.46
C LYS A 51 4.25 16.67 11.61
N LEU A 52 5.04 15.70 11.19
CA LEU A 52 6.51 15.76 11.26
C LEU A 52 7.06 16.96 10.48
N TRP A 53 6.48 17.23 9.30
CA TRP A 53 6.86 18.38 8.47
C TRP A 53 6.61 19.71 9.19
N ARG A 54 5.45 19.88 9.83
CA ARG A 54 5.12 21.10 10.58
C ARG A 54 6.05 21.31 11.76
N GLU A 55 6.38 20.23 12.49
CA GLU A 55 7.32 20.27 13.61
C GLU A 55 8.71 20.72 13.14
N ALA A 56 9.24 20.12 12.08
CA ALA A 56 10.56 20.46 11.53
C ALA A 56 10.67 21.88 10.97
N MET A 57 9.57 22.46 10.49
CA MET A 57 9.53 23.83 9.96
C MET A 57 9.25 24.90 11.04
N SER A 58 8.92 24.48 12.26
CA SER A 58 8.66 25.36 13.40
C SER A 58 9.86 25.54 14.35
N GLU A 59 10.92 24.77 14.13
CA GLU A 59 12.28 25.00 14.65
C GLU A 59 13.06 25.98 13.76
#